data_AF-A0A7S2B218-F1
#
_entry.id   AF-A0A7S2B218-F1
#
_cell.length_a   1.000
_cell.length_b   1.000
_cell.length_c   1.000
_cell.angle_alpha   90.00
_cell.angle_beta   90.00
_cell.angle_gamma   90.00
#
_symmetry.space_group_name_H-M   'P 1'
#
loop_
_entity.id
_entity.type
_entity.pdbx_description
1 polymer ?
#
loop_
_entity_poly.entity_id
_entity_poly.type
_entity_poly.pdbx_seq_one_letter_code
_entity_poly.pdbx_strand_id
1 'polypeptide(L)'
;GDYMLSLCGESALRQLASPGKSGALFYCSHDDRFLIKTVRKHEMKLLRDLLPMYYKHVMENRDTLLTKFFGLYRLKPLHLSGSRMAKAAGGSRTVRFVVMNNLFCT
;
A
#
# COMPACT_ATOMS: atom_id res chain seq x y z
N GLY A 1 4.09 -4.27 18.21
CA GLY A 1 3.41 -5.54 17.87
C GLY A 1 2.26 -5.33 16.93
N ASP A 2 1.56 -4.20 17.04
CA ASP A 2 0.24 -3.97 16.46
C ASP A 2 0.17 -3.98 14.94
N TYR A 3 1.17 -3.44 14.24
CA TYR A 3 1.14 -3.32 12.78
C TYR A 3 0.89 -4.65 12.05
N MET A 4 1.56 -5.72 12.50
CA MET A 4 1.38 -7.06 11.91
C MET A 4 0.03 -7.67 12.29
N LEU A 5 -0.46 -7.41 13.50
CA LEU A 5 -1.78 -7.87 13.93
C LEU A 5 -2.90 -7.23 13.09
N SER A 6 -2.77 -5.94 12.76
CA SER A 6 -3.77 -5.22 11.96
C SER A 6 -3.82 -5.68 10.49
N LEU A 7 -2.69 -6.17 9.94
CA LEU A 7 -2.53 -6.40 8.50
C LEU A 7 -2.40 -7.87 8.10
N CYS A 8 -2.14 -8.78 9.04
CA CYS A 8 -1.95 -10.20 8.77
C CYS A 8 -3.07 -11.03 9.40
N GLY A 9 -3.59 -11.99 8.63
CA GLY A 9 -4.67 -12.88 9.06
C GLY A 9 -5.72 -13.08 7.98
N GLU A 10 -6.46 -14.17 8.09
CA GLU A 10 -7.61 -14.47 7.24
C GLU A 10 -8.73 -13.51 7.65
N SER A 11 -9.03 -12.50 6.82
CA SER A 11 -9.93 -11.34 7.13
C SER A 11 -9.30 -10.11 7.77
N ALA A 12 -7.96 -9.98 7.78
CA ALA A 12 -7.32 -8.77 8.29
C ALA A 12 -7.60 -7.50 7.47
N LEU A 13 -8.03 -7.65 6.20
CA LEU A 13 -8.20 -6.54 5.26
C LEU A 13 -9.60 -6.55 4.65
N ARG A 14 -10.23 -5.37 4.62
CA ARG A 14 -11.50 -5.12 3.93
C ARG A 14 -11.24 -4.27 2.69
N GLN A 15 -11.68 -4.72 1.52
CA GLN A 15 -11.56 -3.92 0.30
C GLN A 15 -12.55 -2.75 0.35
N LEU A 16 -12.07 -1.55 0.04
CA LEU A 16 -12.91 -0.36 -0.08
C LEU A 16 -13.30 -0.13 -1.54
N ALA A 17 -14.49 0.43 -1.75
CA ALA A 17 -14.86 0.94 -3.07
C ALA A 17 -13.86 2.05 -3.45
N SER A 18 -13.31 1.98 -4.66
CA SER A 18 -12.42 3.02 -5.18
C SER A 18 -13.20 3.94 -6.13
N PRO A 19 -13.77 5.07 -5.66
CA PRO A 19 -14.50 6.00 -6.53
C PRO A 19 -13.57 6.80 -7.48
N GLY A 20 -12.25 6.61 -7.38
CA GLY A 20 -11.25 7.44 -8.06
C GLY A 20 -10.89 7.02 -9.48
N LYS A 21 -10.63 8.01 -10.34
CA LYS A 21 -10.23 7.88 -11.76
C LYS A 21 -8.93 7.10 -12.00
N SER A 22 -8.10 6.90 -10.96
CA SER A 22 -6.77 6.27 -11.07
C SER A 22 -6.81 4.75 -11.23
N GLY A 23 -7.93 4.10 -10.89
CA GLY A 23 -8.08 2.64 -10.87
C GLY A 23 -7.27 1.96 -9.77
N ALA A 24 -6.83 2.71 -8.76
CA ALA A 24 -6.12 2.14 -7.61
C ALA A 24 -7.09 1.40 -6.68
N LEU A 25 -6.72 0.20 -6.26
CA LEU A 25 -7.41 -0.54 -5.22
C LEU A 25 -7.03 0.01 -3.84
N PHE A 26 -8.01 0.05 -2.95
CA PHE A 26 -7.85 0.44 -1.56
C PHE A 26 -8.34 -0.68 -0.65
N TYR A 27 -7.62 -0.90 0.44
CA TYR A 27 -8.02 -1.78 1.53
C TYR A 27 -7.87 -1.04 2.85
N CYS A 28 -8.71 -1.37 3.82
CA CYS A 28 -8.60 -0.94 5.21
C CYS A 28 -8.24 -2.13 6.09
N SER A 29 -7.42 -1.93 7.12
CA SER A 29 -7.25 -2.93 8.17
C SER A 29 -8.57 -3.14 8.92
N HIS A 30 -8.74 -4.32 9.52
CA HIS A 30 -9.95 -4.68 10.26
C HIS A 30 -10.22 -3.76 11.46
N ASP A 31 -9.17 -3.16 12.03
CA ASP A 31 -9.21 -2.21 13.14
C ASP A 31 -9.22 -0.74 12.68
N ASP A 32 -9.40 -0.51 11.39
CA ASP A 32 -9.47 0.80 10.73
C ASP A 32 -8.27 1.73 10.90
N ARG A 33 -7.16 1.26 11.47
CA ARG A 33 -5.93 2.05 11.68
C ARG A 33 -5.15 2.34 10.41
N PHE A 34 -5.16 1.39 9.47
CA PHE A 34 -4.28 1.42 8.31
C PHE A 34 -5.06 1.33 7.00
N LEU A 35 -4.63 2.14 6.03
CA LEU A 35 -5.05 2.04 4.64
C LEU A 35 -3.92 1.42 3.81
N ILE A 36 -4.29 0.51 2.92
CA ILE A 36 -3.42 -0.01 1.87
C ILE A 36 -3.91 0.52 0.54
N LYS A 37 -3.03 1.16 -0.22
CA LYS A 37 -3.32 1.64 -1.57
C LYS A 37 -2.38 1.00 -2.58
N THR A 38 -2.91 0.41 -3.64
CA THR A 38 -2.07 -0.03 -4.76
C THR A 38 -1.52 1.16 -5.52
N VAL A 39 -0.24 1.09 -5.90
CA VAL A 39 0.46 2.16 -6.61
C VAL A 39 1.10 1.64 -7.90
N ARG A 40 1.22 2.50 -8.89
CA ARG A 40 1.94 2.22 -10.13
C ARG A 40 3.45 2.25 -9.90
N LYS A 41 4.23 1.67 -10.82
CA LYS A 41 5.70 1.62 -10.73
C LYS A 41 6.32 3.02 -10.58
N HIS A 42 5.81 4.02 -11.29
CA HIS A 42 6.32 5.39 -11.22
C HIS A 42 5.97 6.07 -9.89
N GLU A 43 4.77 5.86 -9.34
CA GLU A 43 4.38 6.38 -8.02
C GLU A 43 5.26 5.80 -6.91
N MET A 44 5.55 4.49 -6.95
CA MET A 44 6.51 3.86 -6.03
C MET A 44 7.89 4.49 -6.11
N LYS A 45 8.40 4.76 -7.33
CA LYS A 45 9.69 5.41 -7.52
C LYS A 45 9.67 6.84 -6.98
N LEU A 46 8.63 7.60 -7.30
CA LEU A 46 8.45 8.96 -6.79
C LEU A 46 8.43 9.00 -5.26
N LEU A 47 7.65 8.13 -4.61
CA LEU A 47 7.59 8.09 -3.15
C LEU A 47 8.96 7.78 -2.55
N ARG A 48 9.68 6.79 -3.11
CA ARG A 48 11.03 6.44 -2.65
C ARG A 48 12.01 7.61 -2.79
N ASP A 49 11.96 8.32 -3.91
CA ASP A 49 12.83 9.45 -4.17
C ASP A 49 12.46 10.66 -3.27
N LEU A 50 11.19 10.77 -2.84
CA LEU A 50 10.69 11.78 -1.88
C LEU A 50 11.04 11.50 -0.41
N LEU A 51 11.30 10.23 -0.04
CA LEU A 51 11.46 9.79 1.36
C LEU A 51 12.41 10.66 2.21
N PRO A 52 13.60 11.09 1.73
CA PRO A 52 14.50 11.91 2.54
C PRO A 52 13.89 13.25 2.95
N MET A 53 13.20 13.92 2.01
CA MET A 53 12.53 15.20 2.26
C MET A 53 11.30 15.02 3.15
N TYR A 54 10.52 13.96 2.89
CA TYR A 54 9.37 13.60 3.72
C TYR A 54 9.80 13.35 5.17
N TYR A 55 10.86 12.57 5.40
CA TYR A 55 11.36 12.28 6.74
C TYR A 55 11.78 13.55 7.46
N LYS A 56 12.57 14.42 6.81
CA LYS A 56 12.96 15.72 7.38
C LYS A 56 11.73 16.53 7.79
N HIS A 57 10.75 16.65 6.89
CA HIS A 57 9.54 17.43 7.16
C HIS A 57 8.75 16.88 8.35
N VAL A 58 8.51 15.56 8.43
CA VAL A 58 7.76 14.94 9.53
C VAL A 58 8.49 15.09 10.87
N MET A 59 9.82 15.03 10.87
CA MET A 59 10.62 15.22 12.09
C MET A 59 10.59 16.67 12.58
N GLU A 60 10.59 17.64 11.67
CA GLU A 60 10.53 19.07 11.99
C GLU A 60 9.12 19.56 12.31
N ASN A 61 8.08 18.89 11.80
CA ASN A 61 6.68 19.33 11.91
C ASN A 61 5.80 18.20 12.49
N ARG A 62 5.72 18.15 13.83
CA ARG A 62 4.98 17.08 14.54
C ARG A 62 3.49 17.02 14.19
N ASP A 63 2.88 18.15 13.88
CA ASP A 63 1.46 18.30 13.55
C ASP A 63 1.19 18.37 12.04
N THR A 64 2.11 17.84 11.22
CA THR A 64 1.95 17.83 9.78
C THR A 64 0.69 17.08 9.34
N LEU A 65 0.01 17.63 8.33
CA LEU A 65 -1.15 17.00 7.68
C LEU A 65 -0.73 15.96 6.63
N LEU A 66 0.57 15.77 6.39
CA LEU A 66 1.04 14.73 5.48
C LEU A 66 0.65 13.35 6.03
N THR A 67 0.16 12.49 5.14
CA THR A 67 -0.13 11.12 5.51
C THR A 67 1.13 10.41 5.99
N LYS A 68 0.97 9.60 7.03
CA LYS A 68 2.04 8.81 7.61
C LYS A 68 2.20 7.54 6.78
N PHE A 69 3.31 7.42 6.06
CA PHE A 69 3.68 6.19 5.37
C PHE A 69 4.36 5.20 6.32
N PHE A 70 3.82 4.00 6.44
CA PHE A 70 4.36 2.93 7.29
C PHE A 70 5.17 1.90 6.52
N GLY A 71 4.91 1.76 5.21
CA GLY A 71 5.69 0.86 4.38
C GLY A 71 5.35 0.95 2.90
N LEU A 72 6.35 0.66 2.07
CA LEU A 72 6.24 0.58 0.62
C LEU A 72 6.67 -0.82 0.18
N TYR A 73 5.74 -1.59 -0.37
CA TYR A 73 5.93 -3.01 -0.64
C TYR A 73 5.79 -3.34 -2.12
N ARG A 74 6.51 -4.38 -2.54
CA ARG A 74 6.43 -4.98 -3.87
C ARG A 74 6.27 -6.48 -3.74
N LEU A 75 5.13 -6.99 -4.18
CA LEU A 75 4.78 -8.40 -4.13
C LEU A 75 4.85 -9.02 -5.53
N LYS A 76 5.61 -10.11 -5.66
CA LYS A 76 5.69 -10.94 -6.88
C LYS A 76 5.21 -12.35 -6.54
N PRO A 77 4.01 -12.77 -6.98
CA PRO A 77 3.49 -14.09 -6.67
C PRO A 77 4.38 -15.17 -7.30
N LEU A 78 4.91 -16.11 -6.49
CA LEU A 78 5.77 -17.19 -6.98
C LEU A 78 5.00 -18.25 -7.79
N HIS A 79 3.79 -18.63 -7.36
CA HIS A 79 3.01 -19.71 -8.02
C HIS A 79 2.48 -19.35 -9.42
N LEU A 80 2.56 -18.08 -9.82
CA LEU A 80 2.23 -17.65 -11.19
C LEU A 80 3.48 -17.50 -12.07
N SER A 81 4.68 -17.73 -11.56
CA SER A 81 5.91 -17.48 -12.35
C SER A 81 6.25 -18.59 -13.36
N GLY A 82 5.44 -19.66 -13.46
CA GLY A 82 5.68 -20.79 -14.34
C GLY A 82 4.44 -21.50 -14.93
N SER A 83 3.21 -21.07 -14.59
CA SER A 83 2.00 -21.69 -15.16
C SER A 83 1.74 -21.16 -16.57
N ARG A 84 1.27 -22.02 -17.49
CA ARG A 84 0.89 -21.62 -18.87
C ARG A 84 -0.14 -20.48 -18.86
N MET A 85 -1.00 -20.43 -17.84
CA MET A 85 -1.97 -19.36 -17.58
C MET A 85 -1.32 -18.00 -17.32
N ALA A 86 -0.21 -17.93 -16.58
CA ALA A 86 0.46 -16.68 -16.31
C ALA A 86 1.22 -16.12 -17.53
N LYS A 87 1.68 -17.00 -18.43
CA LYS A 87 2.24 -16.59 -19.73
C LYS A 87 1.15 -16.03 -20.66
N ALA A 88 -0.03 -16.66 -20.68
CA ALA A 88 -1.20 -16.19 -21.42
C ALA A 88 -1.77 -14.87 -20.85
N ALA A 89 -1.62 -14.62 -19.54
CA ALA A 89 -2.08 -13.40 -18.87
C ALA A 89 -1.05 -12.24 -18.85
N GLY A 90 0.07 -12.34 -19.59
CA GLY A 90 1.06 -11.26 -19.72
C GLY A 90 2.17 -11.24 -18.64
N GLY A 91 2.49 -12.39 -18.04
CA GLY A 91 3.58 -12.57 -17.07
C GLY A 91 3.17 -12.42 -15.60
N SER A 92 4.09 -12.71 -14.68
CA SER A 92 3.90 -12.57 -13.23
C SER A 92 3.60 -11.09 -12.88
N ARG A 93 2.32 -10.77 -12.63
CA ARG A 93 1.85 -9.42 -12.33
C ARG A 93 2.37 -8.99 -10.96
N THR A 94 3.42 -8.16 -10.97
CA THR A 94 3.97 -7.56 -9.75
C THR A 94 3.01 -6.52 -9.19
N VAL A 95 2.57 -6.70 -7.96
CA VAL A 95 1.74 -5.74 -7.23
C VAL A 95 2.64 -4.83 -6.40
N ARG A 96 2.31 -3.54 -6.34
CA ARG A 96 3.00 -2.56 -5.49
C ARG A 96 1.95 -1.84 -4.67
N PHE A 97 2.21 -1.62 -3.41
CA PHE A 97 1.28 -0.94 -2.53
C PHE A 97 2.02 -0.19 -1.43
N VAL A 98 1.37 0.84 -0.93
CA VAL A 98 1.80 1.60 0.23
C VAL A 98 0.82 1.34 1.37
N VAL A 99 1.35 1.21 2.58
CA VAL A 99 0.58 1.20 3.81
C VAL A 99 0.72 2.58 4.46
N MET A 100 -0.41 3.18 4.79
CA MET A 100 -0.50 4.54 5.31
C MET A 100 -1.55 4.63 6.42
N ASN A 101 -1.53 5.70 7.21
CA ASN A 101 -2.55 5.91 8.24
C ASN A 101 -3.93 6.13 7.63
N ASN A 102 -4.96 5.64 8.30
CA ASN A 102 -6.32 6.08 8.03
C ASN A 102 -6.56 7.44 8.70
N LEU A 103 -6.90 8.46 7.91
CA LEU A 103 -7.23 9.80 8.44
C LEU A 103 -8.68 9.91 8.90
N PHE A 104 -9.54 8.95 8.56
CA PHE A 104 -10.97 8.95 8.87
C PHE A 104 -11.33 7.99 10.01
N CYS A 105 -10.31 7.51 10.75
CA CYS A 105 -10.52 6.64 11.91
C CYS A 105 -11.36 7.41 12.95
N THR A 106 -12.56 6.91 13.24
CA THR A 106 -13.43 7.39 14.33
C THR A 106 -13.40 6.39 15.47
#